data_AF-A0A7S4CFW0-F1
#
_entry.id   AF-A0A7S4CFW0-F1
#
_cell.length_a   1.000
_cell.length_b   1.000
_cell.length_c   1.000
_cell.angle_alpha   90.00
_cell.angle_beta   90.00
_cell.angle_gamma   90.00
#
_symmetry.space_group_name_H-M   'P 1'
#
loop_
_entity.id
_entity.type
_entity.pdbx_description
1 polymer ?
#
loop_
_entity_poly.entity_id
_entity_poly.type
_entity_poly.pdbx_seq_one_letter_code
_entity_poly.pdbx_strand_id
1 'polypeptide(L)'
;MASLYIHMSPAVMSWTFRWYTDRILQAYGGERFSLPGLTEEVAASVTVFDIVLPGAMVYLAWMVPYTLWLLICGIHHSPTTTGKETSWNDLCTQKKSPLPMLLCLGRQDPAELVADRLRALQYNLTQFAFSAVAMSLSALMWHSFTLHTAFLLCIILYAIYVGSAKIHRSMMRWYLRPFGVLEEVKRRALEQKRE
;
A
#
# COMPACT_ATOMS: atom_id res chain seq x y z
N MET A 1 6.49 -2.60 -7.90
CA MET A 1 7.01 -3.72 -7.09
C MET A 1 7.25 -3.33 -5.64
N ALA A 2 7.99 -2.26 -5.31
CA ALA A 2 8.18 -1.86 -3.91
C ALA A 2 6.87 -1.69 -3.12
N SER A 3 5.90 -0.93 -3.65
CA SER A 3 4.58 -0.76 -3.00
C SER A 3 3.85 -2.08 -2.75
N LEU A 4 3.92 -3.04 -3.69
CA LEU A 4 3.32 -4.37 -3.52
C LEU A 4 3.90 -5.09 -2.30
N TYR A 5 5.22 -5.12 -2.20
CA TYR A 5 5.95 -5.77 -1.11
C TYR A 5 5.54 -5.20 0.25
N ILE A 6 5.48 -3.88 0.37
CA ILE A 6 5.20 -3.18 1.63
C ILE A 6 3.78 -3.45 2.15
N HIS A 7 2.78 -3.52 1.27
CA HIS A 7 1.40 -3.78 1.67
C HIS A 7 1.13 -5.27 1.91
N MET A 8 1.87 -6.16 1.25
CA MET A 8 1.73 -7.61 1.43
C MET A 8 2.54 -8.15 2.62
N SER A 9 3.70 -7.56 2.92
CA SER A 9 4.63 -8.11 3.90
C SER A 9 4.00 -8.35 5.27
N PRO A 10 3.12 -7.49 5.83
CA PRO A 10 2.57 -7.74 7.15
C PRO A 10 1.65 -8.97 7.19
N ALA A 11 0.81 -9.16 6.17
CA ALA A 11 -0.09 -10.31 6.06
C ALA A 11 0.69 -11.60 5.79
N VAL A 12 1.67 -11.57 4.88
CA VAL A 12 2.57 -12.71 4.62
C VAL A 12 3.34 -13.10 5.88
N MET A 13 3.84 -12.11 6.61
CA MET A 13 4.61 -12.31 7.82
C MET A 13 3.74 -12.94 8.91
N SER A 14 2.54 -12.41 9.16
CA SER A 14 1.57 -12.99 10.11
C SER A 14 1.21 -14.43 9.76
N TRP A 15 0.93 -14.72 8.49
CA TRP A 15 0.67 -16.08 8.00
C TRP A 15 1.87 -17.02 8.21
N THR A 16 3.08 -16.55 7.90
CA THR A 16 4.30 -17.36 8.01
C THR A 16 4.63 -17.66 9.47
N PHE A 17 4.60 -16.65 10.34
CA PHE A 17 4.82 -16.80 11.78
C PHE A 17 3.77 -17.67 12.47
N ARG A 18 2.57 -17.80 11.90
CA ARG A 18 1.51 -18.67 12.45
C ARG A 18 1.68 -20.14 12.08
N TRP A 19 1.95 -20.42 10.81
CA TRP A 19 1.84 -21.78 10.26
C TRP A 19 3.18 -22.47 10.06
N TYR A 20 4.28 -21.71 10.07
CA TYR A 20 5.63 -22.21 9.82
C TYR A 20 6.61 -21.80 10.91
N THR A 21 6.12 -21.54 12.12
CA THR A 21 6.92 -21.06 13.24
C THR A 21 8.09 -21.98 13.54
N ASP A 22 7.86 -23.29 13.62
CA ASP A 22 8.92 -24.28 13.91
C ASP A 22 10.06 -24.19 12.90
N ARG A 23 9.73 -23.99 11.62
CA ARG A 23 10.72 -23.84 10.55
C ARG A 23 11.49 -22.52 10.66
N ILE A 24 10.80 -21.44 11.05
CA ILE A 24 11.45 -20.14 11.31
C ILE A 24 12.42 -20.27 12.49
N LEU A 25 11.99 -20.87 13.60
CA LEU A 25 12.83 -21.07 14.78
C LEU A 25 14.04 -21.94 14.44
N GLN A 26 13.85 -23.03 13.69
CA GLN A 26 14.93 -23.88 13.23
C GLN A 26 15.92 -23.12 12.32
N ALA A 27 15.44 -22.31 11.40
CA ALA A 27 16.28 -21.57 10.44
C ALA A 27 17.08 -20.43 11.08
N TYR A 28 16.54 -19.78 12.12
CA TYR A 28 17.11 -18.56 12.71
C TYR A 28 17.65 -18.73 14.14
N GLY A 29 17.84 -19.97 14.61
CA GLY A 29 18.53 -20.24 15.88
C GLY A 29 17.67 -20.12 17.14
N GLY A 30 16.43 -20.62 17.08
CA GLY A 30 15.64 -21.13 18.22
C GLY A 30 15.02 -20.12 19.19
N GLU A 31 15.72 -19.03 19.52
CA GLU A 31 15.33 -18.14 20.64
C GLU A 31 15.30 -16.65 20.26
N ARG A 32 15.94 -16.25 19.15
CA ARG A 32 15.99 -14.84 18.74
C ARG A 32 14.66 -14.33 18.16
N PHE A 33 13.85 -15.26 17.66
CA PHE A 33 12.54 -14.99 17.05
C PHE A 33 11.43 -15.82 17.67
N SER A 34 11.66 -16.42 18.85
CA SER A 34 10.60 -17.03 19.63
C SER A 34 9.65 -15.91 20.05
N LEU A 35 8.51 -15.80 19.37
CA LEU A 35 7.37 -15.10 19.93
C LEU A 35 7.10 -15.74 21.29
N PRO A 36 7.00 -14.96 22.38
CA PRO A 36 6.64 -15.52 23.67
C PRO A 36 5.35 -16.31 23.51
N GLY A 37 5.40 -17.62 23.74
CA GLY A 37 4.19 -18.41 23.93
C GLY A 37 3.71 -19.35 22.83
N LEU A 38 4.62 -20.06 22.16
CA LEU A 38 4.26 -21.08 21.16
C LEU A 38 4.08 -22.50 21.71
N THR A 39 4.16 -22.71 23.02
CA THR A 39 3.66 -23.95 23.63
C THR A 39 2.13 -23.93 23.65
N GLU A 40 1.46 -25.08 23.56
CA GLU A 40 -0.02 -25.14 23.52
C GLU A 40 -0.68 -24.40 24.70
N GLU A 41 -0.04 -24.40 25.88
CA GLU A 41 -0.51 -23.67 27.06
C GLU A 41 -0.48 -22.15 26.90
N VAL A 42 0.46 -21.61 26.13
CA VAL A 42 0.67 -20.16 26.00
C VAL A 42 0.05 -19.62 24.70
N ALA A 43 -0.28 -20.49 23.74
CA ALA A 43 -1.13 -20.14 22.60
C ALA A 43 -2.50 -19.59 23.04
N ALA A 44 -2.98 -19.97 24.23
CA ALA A 44 -4.18 -19.42 24.86
C ALA A 44 -3.99 -17.97 25.37
N SER A 45 -2.75 -17.53 25.56
CA SER A 45 -2.41 -16.17 26.03
C SER A 45 -1.89 -15.23 24.93
N VAL A 46 -1.69 -15.72 23.69
CA VAL A 46 -1.30 -14.87 22.57
C VAL A 46 -2.42 -13.87 22.30
N THR A 47 -2.10 -12.59 22.43
CA THR A 47 -3.05 -11.52 22.14
C THR A 47 -3.00 -11.15 20.66
N VAL A 48 -4.07 -10.53 20.16
CA VAL A 48 -4.08 -9.93 18.81
C VAL A 48 -2.92 -8.94 18.65
N PHE A 49 -2.52 -8.26 19.74
CA PHE A 49 -1.43 -7.30 19.72
C PHE A 49 -0.07 -7.95 19.43
N ASP A 50 0.18 -9.15 19.94
CA ASP A 50 1.42 -9.90 19.69
C ASP A 50 1.60 -10.26 18.21
N ILE A 51 0.49 -10.37 17.48
CA ILE A 51 0.45 -10.68 16.05
C ILE A 51 0.52 -9.39 15.21
N VAL A 52 -0.27 -8.38 15.58
CA VAL A 52 -0.41 -7.13 14.81
C VAL A 52 0.81 -6.22 15.01
N LEU A 53 1.39 -6.16 16.21
CA LEU A 53 2.47 -5.22 16.53
C LEU A 53 3.72 -5.43 15.65
N PRO A 54 4.28 -6.64 15.48
CA PRO A 54 5.45 -6.82 14.62
C PRO A 54 5.16 -6.42 13.16
N GLY A 55 3.98 -6.76 12.65
CA GLY A 55 3.52 -6.35 11.32
C GLY A 55 3.42 -4.83 11.17
N ALA A 56 2.84 -4.18 12.18
CA ALA A 56 2.73 -2.73 12.22
C ALA A 56 4.10 -2.06 12.32
N MET A 57 5.04 -2.60 13.10
CA MET A 57 6.41 -2.07 13.21
C MET A 57 7.15 -2.11 11.87
N VAL A 58 7.09 -3.23 11.14
CA VAL A 58 7.69 -3.35 9.80
C VAL A 58 7.07 -2.34 8.84
N TYR A 59 5.75 -2.16 8.90
CA TYR A 59 5.06 -1.18 8.07
C TYR A 59 5.45 0.26 8.43
N LEU A 60 5.51 0.58 9.72
CA LEU A 60 5.89 1.91 10.23
C LEU A 60 7.35 2.27 9.89
N ALA A 61 8.26 1.29 9.94
CA ALA A 61 9.66 1.47 9.56
C ALA A 61 9.80 1.96 8.10
N TRP A 62 8.85 1.64 7.23
CA TRP A 62 8.79 2.16 5.88
C TRP A 62 7.93 3.43 5.75
N MET A 63 6.73 3.42 6.36
CA MET A 63 5.75 4.50 6.24
C MET A 63 6.32 5.83 6.76
N VAL A 64 7.06 5.81 7.88
CA VAL A 64 7.59 7.03 8.50
C VAL A 64 8.61 7.71 7.59
N PRO A 65 9.70 7.05 7.11
CA PRO A 65 10.61 7.66 6.15
C PRO A 65 9.93 8.14 4.87
N TYR A 66 8.98 7.35 4.33
CA TYR A 66 8.26 7.74 3.12
C TYR A 66 7.38 8.98 3.35
N THR A 67 6.68 9.05 4.48
CA THR A 67 5.83 10.20 4.84
C THR A 67 6.69 11.45 5.03
N LEU A 68 7.81 11.35 5.75
CA LEU A 68 8.76 12.45 5.91
C LEU A 68 9.29 12.94 4.56
N TRP A 69 9.74 12.03 3.70
CA TRP A 69 10.18 12.36 2.34
C TRP A 69 9.08 13.06 1.54
N LEU A 70 7.85 12.54 1.59
CA LEU A 70 6.71 13.10 0.86
C LEU A 70 6.43 14.54 1.33
N LEU A 71 6.39 14.77 2.64
CA LEU A 71 6.11 16.09 3.24
C LEU A 71 7.20 17.13 2.99
N ILE A 72 8.47 16.70 2.91
CA ILE A 72 9.62 17.59 2.71
C ILE A 72 9.77 17.96 1.22
N CYS A 73 9.76 16.98 0.33
CA CYS A 73 10.06 17.22 -1.10
C CYS A 73 9.23 16.38 -2.08
N GLY A 74 8.72 15.22 -1.68
CA GLY A 74 8.02 14.31 -2.60
C GLY A 74 6.71 14.88 -3.17
N ILE A 75 6.03 15.80 -2.48
CA ILE A 75 4.83 16.49 -2.98
C ILE A 75 5.14 17.31 -4.25
N HIS A 76 6.36 17.81 -4.39
CA HIS A 76 6.78 18.61 -5.55
C HIS A 76 7.26 17.77 -6.74
N HIS A 77 7.41 16.46 -6.56
CA HIS A 77 7.73 15.58 -7.67
C HIS A 77 6.50 15.42 -8.55
N SER A 78 6.61 15.75 -9.82
CA SER A 78 5.54 15.58 -10.80
C SER A 78 6.13 15.20 -12.17
N PRO A 79 5.30 14.71 -13.12
CA PRO A 79 5.74 14.52 -14.49
C PRO A 79 6.30 15.80 -15.13
N THR A 80 5.84 16.97 -14.70
CA THR A 80 6.25 18.26 -15.25
C THR A 80 7.51 18.82 -14.59
N THR A 81 7.74 18.54 -13.30
CA THR A 81 8.90 19.09 -12.56
C THR A 81 10.11 18.17 -12.61
N THR A 82 9.93 16.89 -12.32
CA THR A 82 11.05 15.93 -12.18
C THR A 82 11.01 14.83 -13.23
N GLY A 83 9.97 14.78 -14.07
CA GLY A 83 9.73 13.70 -15.02
C GLY A 83 9.39 12.36 -14.37
N LYS A 84 9.18 12.33 -13.05
CA LYS A 84 8.91 11.11 -12.28
C LYS A 84 7.52 11.18 -11.67
N GLU A 85 6.71 10.16 -11.94
CA GLU A 85 5.39 9.98 -11.30
C GLU A 85 5.53 9.22 -9.99
N THR A 86 4.98 9.80 -8.92
CA THR A 86 4.81 9.14 -7.62
C THR A 86 3.42 8.50 -7.53
N SER A 87 3.24 7.54 -6.63
CA SER A 87 1.91 6.99 -6.31
C SER A 87 0.95 8.06 -5.77
N TRP A 88 1.49 9.05 -5.07
CA TRP A 88 0.77 10.23 -4.62
C TRP A 88 0.15 11.00 -5.79
N ASN A 89 0.96 11.33 -6.81
CA ASN A 89 0.47 12.07 -7.98
C ASN A 89 -0.61 11.31 -8.73
N ASP A 90 -0.42 10.01 -8.91
CA ASP A 90 -1.42 9.15 -9.56
C ASP A 90 -2.76 9.20 -8.83
N LEU A 91 -2.75 9.25 -7.50
CA LEU A 91 -3.98 9.30 -6.70
C LEU A 91 -4.64 10.68 -6.78
N CYS A 92 -3.86 11.76 -6.61
CA CYS A 92 -4.36 13.14 -6.68
C CYS A 92 -4.87 13.53 -8.08
N THR A 93 -4.36 12.90 -9.13
CA THR A 93 -4.79 13.15 -10.52
C THR A 93 -5.93 12.24 -10.98
N GLN A 94 -6.20 11.14 -10.28
CA GLN A 94 -7.31 10.23 -10.58
C GLN A 94 -8.66 10.82 -10.16
N LYS A 95 -9.20 11.71 -11.00
CA LYS A 95 -10.52 12.34 -10.85
C LYS A 95 -11.72 11.38 -10.73
N LYS A 96 -11.54 10.08 -10.96
CA LYS A 96 -12.64 9.10 -11.07
C LYS A 96 -12.63 7.99 -10.02
N SER A 97 -11.69 7.98 -9.06
CA SER A 97 -11.76 6.98 -7.99
C SER A 97 -12.59 7.52 -6.81
N PRO A 98 -13.38 6.67 -6.12
CA PRO A 98 -14.17 7.10 -4.96
C PRO A 98 -13.29 7.41 -3.74
N LEU A 99 -12.06 6.86 -3.68
CA LEU A 99 -11.13 7.07 -2.56
C LEU A 99 -10.73 8.56 -2.39
N PRO A 100 -10.24 9.26 -3.44
CA PRO A 100 -9.96 10.70 -3.38
C PRO A 100 -11.16 11.54 -2.97
N MET A 101 -12.37 11.17 -3.41
CA MET A 101 -13.59 11.86 -3.02
C MET A 101 -13.89 11.66 -1.53
N LEU A 102 -13.79 10.43 -1.03
CA LEU A 102 -14.00 10.09 0.38
C LEU A 102 -12.95 10.72 1.30
N LEU A 103 -11.71 10.82 0.83
CA LEU A 103 -10.57 11.34 1.58
C LEU A 103 -10.36 12.85 1.38
N CYS A 104 -11.28 13.54 0.71
CA CYS A 104 -11.15 14.96 0.38
C CYS A 104 -9.81 15.32 -0.28
N LEU A 105 -9.24 14.39 -1.07
CA LEU A 105 -8.05 14.62 -1.87
C LEU A 105 -8.46 15.45 -3.09
N GLY A 106 -8.68 16.74 -2.86
CA GLY A 106 -9.02 17.73 -3.88
C GLY A 106 -7.88 17.98 -4.86
N ARG A 107 -8.13 18.88 -5.81
CA ARG A 107 -7.15 19.32 -6.81
C ARG A 107 -5.96 19.98 -6.09
N GLN A 108 -4.73 19.65 -6.47
CA GLN A 108 -3.57 20.35 -5.93
C GLN A 108 -3.59 21.80 -6.42
N ASP A 109 -3.62 22.74 -5.48
CA ASP A 109 -3.32 24.14 -5.77
C ASP A 109 -1.94 24.45 -5.17
N PRO A 110 -0.95 24.86 -5.99
CA PRO A 110 0.37 25.21 -5.48
C PRO A 110 0.33 26.37 -4.47
N ALA A 111 -0.73 27.18 -4.44
CA ALA A 111 -0.93 28.20 -3.40
C ALA A 111 -1.29 27.60 -2.02
N GLU A 112 -1.73 26.35 -1.97
CA GLU A 112 -2.21 25.69 -0.75
C GLU A 112 -1.26 24.59 -0.26
N LEU A 113 0.04 24.90 -0.12
CA LEU A 113 1.06 23.95 0.32
C LEU A 113 0.69 23.20 1.62
N VAL A 114 0.05 23.90 2.57
CA VAL A 114 -0.42 23.31 3.83
C VAL A 114 -1.50 22.27 3.57
N ALA A 115 -2.47 22.55 2.69
CA ALA A 115 -3.52 21.61 2.34
C ALA A 115 -2.96 20.39 1.59
N ASP A 116 -1.97 20.58 0.72
CA ASP A 116 -1.29 19.48 0.03
C ASP A 116 -0.56 18.56 1.01
N ARG A 117 0.14 19.11 2.01
CA ARG A 117 0.79 18.35 3.08
C ARG A 117 -0.21 17.59 3.93
N LEU A 118 -1.33 18.22 4.31
CA LEU A 118 -2.38 17.57 5.08
C LEU A 118 -3.00 16.41 4.30
N ARG A 119 -3.28 16.59 3.01
CA ARG A 119 -3.79 15.53 2.13
C ARG A 119 -2.78 14.39 1.97
N ALA A 120 -1.49 14.69 1.88
CA ALA A 120 -0.42 13.70 1.85
C ALA A 120 -0.36 12.87 3.14
N LEU A 121 -0.54 13.54 4.29
CA LEU A 121 -0.63 12.86 5.58
C LEU A 121 -1.89 11.99 5.67
N GLN A 122 -3.05 12.52 5.29
CA GLN A 122 -4.31 11.76 5.23
C GLN A 122 -4.17 10.50 4.37
N TYR A 123 -3.58 10.62 3.18
CA TYR A 123 -3.32 9.48 2.31
C TYR A 123 -2.48 8.40 3.01
N ASN A 124 -1.37 8.77 3.65
CA ASN A 124 -0.51 7.80 4.34
C ASN A 124 -1.23 7.16 5.54
N LEU A 125 -2.00 7.95 6.31
CA LEU A 125 -2.81 7.43 7.42
C LEU A 125 -3.89 6.47 6.94
N THR A 126 -4.54 6.75 5.81
CA THR A 126 -5.51 5.83 5.21
C THR A 126 -4.85 4.52 4.78
N GLN A 127 -3.69 4.58 4.12
CA GLN A 127 -2.92 3.39 3.75
C GLN A 127 -2.52 2.56 4.97
N PHE A 128 -2.09 3.24 6.04
CA PHE A 128 -1.81 2.60 7.33
C PHE A 128 -3.06 1.93 7.91
N ALA A 129 -4.20 2.61 7.94
CA ALA A 129 -5.45 2.07 8.44
C ALA A 129 -5.91 0.83 7.66
N PHE A 130 -5.85 0.85 6.32
CA PHE A 130 -6.15 -0.33 5.50
C PHE A 130 -5.20 -1.49 5.78
N SER A 131 -3.91 -1.20 5.93
CA SER A 131 -2.91 -2.22 6.27
C SER A 131 -3.16 -2.79 7.67
N ALA A 132 -3.51 -1.94 8.65
CA ALA A 132 -3.88 -2.35 9.99
C ALA A 132 -5.13 -3.25 10.02
N VAL A 133 -6.17 -2.90 9.26
CA VAL A 133 -7.36 -3.74 9.12
C VAL A 133 -7.00 -5.10 8.49
N ALA A 134 -6.18 -5.11 7.43
CA ALA A 134 -5.74 -6.36 6.82
C ALA A 134 -4.94 -7.25 7.79
N MET A 135 -4.08 -6.66 8.63
CA MET A 135 -3.36 -7.36 9.70
C MET A 135 -4.30 -7.90 10.77
N SER A 136 -5.32 -7.13 11.18
CA SER A 136 -6.31 -7.58 12.16
C SER A 136 -7.18 -8.72 11.62
N LEU A 137 -7.57 -8.68 10.35
CA LEU A 137 -8.30 -9.77 9.70
C LEU A 137 -7.47 -11.06 9.65
N SER A 138 -6.16 -10.95 9.43
CA SER A 138 -5.21 -12.06 9.53
C SER A 138 -5.27 -12.74 10.91
N ALA A 139 -5.34 -11.95 11.99
CA ALA A 139 -5.50 -12.46 13.35
C ALA A 139 -6.88 -13.11 13.60
N LEU A 140 -7.96 -12.64 12.96
CA LEU A 140 -9.26 -13.31 13.05
C LEU A 140 -9.25 -14.69 12.37
N MET A 141 -8.40 -14.88 11.37
CA MET A 141 -8.24 -16.13 10.64
C MET A 141 -7.21 -17.09 11.28
N TRP A 142 -6.78 -16.82 12.51
CA TRP A 142 -5.71 -17.54 13.22
C TRP A 142 -5.94 -19.05 13.36
N HIS A 143 -7.20 -19.49 13.43
CA HIS A 143 -7.55 -20.89 13.66
C HIS A 143 -7.75 -21.71 12.38
N SER A 144 -7.81 -21.09 11.19
CA SER A 144 -8.10 -21.81 9.95
C SER A 144 -7.02 -21.55 8.91
N PHE A 145 -6.20 -22.58 8.65
CA PHE A 145 -5.16 -22.53 7.63
C PHE A 145 -5.73 -22.18 6.25
N THR A 146 -6.86 -22.81 5.91
CA THR A 146 -7.52 -22.63 4.60
C THR A 146 -8.03 -21.21 4.43
N LEU A 147 -8.76 -20.66 5.41
CA LEU A 147 -9.29 -19.29 5.32
C LEU A 147 -8.17 -18.26 5.27
N HIS A 148 -7.15 -18.42 6.13
CA HIS A 148 -6.02 -17.51 6.18
C HIS A 148 -5.23 -17.53 4.86
N THR A 149 -4.98 -18.72 4.30
CA THR A 149 -4.29 -18.87 3.01
C THR A 149 -5.12 -18.29 1.85
N ALA A 150 -6.43 -18.52 1.83
CA ALA A 150 -7.32 -17.94 0.82
C ALA A 150 -7.33 -16.41 0.89
N PHE A 151 -7.40 -15.83 2.09
CA PHE A 151 -7.31 -14.39 2.30
C PHE A 151 -5.98 -13.81 1.81
N LEU A 152 -4.86 -14.46 2.16
CA LEU A 152 -3.54 -14.06 1.70
C LEU A 152 -3.46 -14.11 0.17
N LEU A 153 -3.96 -15.18 -0.46
CA LEU A 153 -4.00 -15.30 -1.91
C LEU A 153 -4.85 -14.19 -2.56
N CYS A 154 -6.00 -13.85 -1.98
CA CYS A 154 -6.83 -12.73 -2.44
C CYS A 154 -6.07 -11.40 -2.39
N ILE A 155 -5.35 -11.11 -1.31
CA ILE A 155 -4.51 -9.91 -1.20
C ILE A 155 -3.42 -9.92 -2.28
N ILE A 156 -2.73 -11.04 -2.46
CA ILE A 156 -1.67 -11.20 -3.47
C ILE A 156 -2.22 -10.95 -4.87
N LEU A 157 -3.31 -11.62 -5.25
CA LEU A 157 -3.94 -11.49 -6.56
C LEU A 157 -4.43 -10.06 -6.81
N TYR A 158 -5.10 -9.46 -5.82
CA TYR A 158 -5.56 -8.08 -5.92
C TYR A 158 -4.39 -7.12 -6.14
N ALA A 159 -3.31 -7.31 -5.40
CA ALA A 159 -2.18 -6.40 -5.46
C ALA A 159 -1.34 -6.62 -6.75
N ILE A 160 -1.27 -7.84 -7.28
CA ILE A 160 -0.77 -8.13 -8.64
C ILE A 160 -1.64 -7.45 -9.70
N TYR A 161 -2.96 -7.55 -9.58
CA TYR A 161 -3.89 -6.91 -10.50
C TYR A 161 -3.72 -5.38 -10.51
N VAL A 162 -3.70 -4.74 -9.35
CA VAL A 162 -3.48 -3.28 -9.23
C VAL A 162 -2.10 -2.89 -9.77
N GLY A 163 -1.06 -3.66 -9.44
CA GLY A 163 0.31 -3.42 -9.90
C GLY A 163 0.45 -3.54 -11.42
N SER A 164 -0.09 -4.60 -12.01
CA SER A 164 -0.07 -4.84 -13.46
C SER A 164 -0.88 -3.79 -14.21
N ALA A 165 -2.07 -3.42 -13.73
CA ALA A 165 -2.87 -2.34 -14.32
C ALA A 165 -2.12 -0.99 -14.32
N LYS A 166 -1.33 -0.71 -13.28
CA LYS A 166 -0.45 0.47 -13.27
C LYS A 166 0.67 0.37 -14.29
N ILE A 167 1.41 -0.74 -14.32
CA ILE A 167 2.51 -0.95 -15.28
C ILE A 167 1.99 -0.86 -16.72
N HIS A 168 0.88 -1.52 -17.02
CA HIS A 168 0.23 -1.47 -18.32
C HIS A 168 -0.11 -0.03 -18.74
N ARG A 169 -0.74 0.75 -17.86
CA ARG A 169 -1.03 2.19 -18.13
C ARG A 169 0.21 3.02 -18.35
N SER A 170 1.28 2.80 -17.58
CA SER A 170 2.55 3.51 -17.76
C SER A 170 3.24 3.13 -19.07
N MET A 171 3.26 1.84 -19.43
CA MET A 171 3.80 1.36 -20.70
C MET A 171 3.02 1.93 -21.88
N MET A 172 1.68 1.85 -21.85
CA MET A 172 0.85 2.41 -22.91
C MET A 172 1.07 3.91 -23.10
N ARG A 173 1.22 4.67 -22.00
CA ARG A 173 1.54 6.10 -22.08
C ARG A 173 2.88 6.37 -22.74
N TRP A 174 3.88 5.53 -22.46
CA TRP A 174 5.19 5.65 -23.07
C TRP A 174 5.17 5.30 -24.56
N TYR A 175 4.53 4.19 -24.94
CA TYR A 175 4.41 3.76 -26.34
C TYR A 175 3.62 4.73 -27.22
N LEU A 176 2.57 5.36 -26.69
CA LEU A 176 1.72 6.26 -27.46
C LEU A 176 2.29 7.69 -27.58
N ARG A 177 3.32 8.02 -26.80
CA ARG A 177 3.89 9.39 -26.76
C ARG A 177 4.52 9.82 -28.10
N PRO A 178 5.33 9.00 -28.80
CA PRO A 178 5.93 9.39 -30.07
C PRO A 178 4.92 9.64 -31.20
N PHE A 179 3.75 9.00 -31.13
CA PHE A 179 2.73 9.08 -32.17
C PHE A 179 1.76 10.26 -32.02
N GLY A 180 1.92 11.10 -30.99
CA GLY A 180 1.00 12.23 -30.74
C GLY A 180 -0.42 11.83 -30.32
N VAL A 181 -0.74 10.53 -30.27
CA VAL A 181 -2.08 9.99 -29.97
C VAL A 181 -2.60 10.47 -28.62
N LEU A 182 -1.72 10.59 -27.62
CA LEU A 182 -2.09 11.10 -26.30
C LEU A 182 -2.58 12.55 -26.33
N GLU A 183 -1.94 13.40 -27.13
CA GLU A 183 -2.35 14.80 -27.26
C GLU A 183 -3.67 14.91 -28.02
N GLU A 184 -3.87 14.07 -29.04
CA GLU A 184 -5.14 14.01 -29.76
C GLU A 184 -6.30 13.52 -28.88
N VAL A 185 -6.12 12.45 -28.10
CA VAL A 185 -7.13 11.94 -27.17
C VAL A 185 -7.46 12.99 -26.11
N LYS A 186 -6.46 13.71 -25.57
CA LYS A 186 -6.70 14.82 -24.64
C LYS A 186 -7.49 15.95 -25.29
N ARG A 187 -7.15 16.34 -26.52
CA ARG A 187 -7.85 17.39 -27.27
C ARG A 187 -9.32 17.05 -27.46
N ARG A 188 -9.64 15.85 -27.96
CA ARG A 188 -11.03 15.38 -28.15
C ARG A 188 -11.81 15.32 -26.83
N ALA A 189 -11.18 14.87 -25.75
CA ALA A 189 -11.82 14.83 -24.43
C ALA A 189 -12.09 16.22 -23.83
N LEU A 190 -11.37 17.26 -24.27
CA LEU A 190 -11.63 18.65 -23.90
C LEU A 190 -12.76 19.26 -24.74
N GLU A 191 -12.83 18.92 -26.03
CA GLU A 191 -13.92 19.32 -26.92
C GLU A 191 -15.27 18.79 -26.41
N GLN A 192 -15.35 17.51 -26.05
CA GLN A 192 -16.56 16.89 -25.47
C GLN A 192 -17.02 17.49 -24.13
N LYS A 193 -16.17 18.24 -23.42
CA LYS A 193 -16.55 18.90 -22.16
C LYS A 193 -17.06 20.33 -22.34
N ARG A 194 -16.92 20.88 -23.54
CA ARG A 194 -17.41 22.23 -23.89
C ARG A 194 -18.82 22.19 -24.47
N GLU A 195 -19.21 21.04 -25.01
CA GLU A 195 -20.60 20.69 -25.35
C GLU A 195 -21.41 20.42 -24.09
#